data_AF-A0A7X7EV66-F1
#
_entry.id   AF-A0A7X7EV66-F1
#
_cell.length_a   1.000
_cell.length_b   1.000
_cell.length_c   1.000
_cell.angle_alpha   90.00
_cell.angle_beta   90.00
_cell.angle_gamma   90.00
#
_symmetry.space_group_name_H-M   'P 1'
#
loop_
_entity.id
_entity.type
_entity.pdbx_description
1 polymer ?
#
loop_
_entity_poly.entity_id
_entity_poly.type
_entity_poly.pdbx_seq_one_letter_code
_entity_poly.pdbx_strand_id
1 'polypeptide(L)'
;MATLSQIGHANIINSIRFDHGITTVVGEMTEILKRKLPATWLLQYDALTAGPYVDYLQTTMDKSHEVGLWFEVNRRHCEDAGVRFRGELPEPENTQDTENWDHHSQAMMSCGYSQKDRIKLIDTMMETFKQIWGKYPASVAAWYIDSFSLKYLADKYKIVASANCKDQWGTDGYSFWGAPYHAFYYPSTTNAMSVACGGECRIHVPIFRMLGNDPVNARNAGLETNGQPVLTLEPACRQGGGNPAWVKHYFDMIFQESTRPFGYVQIGQENNFSWDAIKEGFCFQLDEIMRRRDEGQVIIETLEATGRFVQSQYRMTPVGVLNANINLAGGENRAVWYHSTNYRAQVLYSQTGMAIVDLYRYLTVDVEPHYSSPLNLWTGTFMALPMIDSFLFGSRWYLTGRFDDGSEFDERRCDISDVKVEFSDDRLTICYRNGVGVRSEISFLPDCIEFIRRSDKPVSLKEVIGYDPQSRWIPLMGRYRNHLVFGWNNVDYRLTLKECQPRMERDSSRAIAGEFDHCTESVCTAFLNPCSVEPQI
;
A
#
# COMPACT_ATOMS: atom_id res chain seq x y z
N MET A 1 -17.13 -22.87 -10.13
CA MET A 1 -15.87 -23.04 -9.36
C MET A 1 -15.08 -21.77 -9.54
N ALA A 2 -14.82 -21.03 -8.46
CA ALA A 2 -13.90 -19.91 -8.51
C ALA A 2 -12.50 -20.43 -8.93
N THR A 3 -11.77 -19.68 -9.75
CA THR A 3 -10.36 -20.01 -10.00
C THR A 3 -9.58 -19.85 -8.69
N LEU A 4 -8.50 -20.61 -8.47
CA LEU A 4 -7.68 -20.50 -7.26
C LEU A 4 -7.21 -19.05 -7.00
N SER A 5 -7.06 -18.24 -8.05
CA SER A 5 -6.77 -16.81 -7.95
C SER A 5 -7.84 -15.99 -7.23
N GLN A 6 -9.11 -16.40 -7.25
CA GLN A 6 -10.25 -15.67 -6.68
C GLN A 6 -10.58 -16.06 -5.23
N ILE A 7 -9.91 -17.08 -4.68
CA ILE A 7 -10.05 -17.44 -3.27
C ILE A 7 -9.23 -16.46 -2.44
N GLY A 8 -9.76 -16.04 -1.29
CA GLY A 8 -9.00 -15.19 -0.36
C GLY A 8 -7.75 -15.89 0.15
N HIS A 9 -6.76 -15.12 0.58
CA HIS A 9 -5.59 -15.62 1.29
C HIS A 9 -5.47 -14.96 2.67
N ALA A 10 -5.02 -15.74 3.65
CA ALA A 10 -4.75 -15.24 4.99
C ALA A 10 -3.39 -15.75 5.48
N ASN A 11 -2.59 -14.84 6.03
CA ASN A 11 -1.36 -15.19 6.75
C ASN A 11 -1.51 -14.86 8.22
N ILE A 12 -1.09 -15.80 9.08
CA ILE A 12 -0.90 -15.55 10.50
C ILE A 12 0.57 -15.18 10.68
N ILE A 13 0.86 -13.90 10.86
CA ILE A 13 2.21 -13.36 10.98
C ILE A 13 2.37 -12.77 12.38
N ASN A 14 3.28 -13.32 13.17
CA ASN A 14 3.61 -12.82 14.50
C ASN A 14 5.08 -12.37 14.49
N SER A 15 5.33 -11.09 14.81
CA SER A 15 6.69 -10.56 14.91
C SER A 15 7.17 -10.59 16.36
N ILE A 16 8.44 -10.95 16.53
CA ILE A 16 9.06 -11.20 17.83
C ILE A 16 10.22 -10.25 18.00
N ARG A 17 10.09 -9.35 18.98
CA ARG A 17 11.12 -8.47 19.50
C ARG A 17 11.68 -9.01 20.81
N PHE A 18 12.95 -8.76 21.09
CA PHE A 18 13.61 -9.32 22.26
C PHE A 18 13.03 -8.81 23.59
N ASP A 19 12.78 -7.50 23.70
CA ASP A 19 12.58 -6.79 24.97
C ASP A 19 11.21 -7.00 25.65
N HIS A 20 10.25 -7.70 25.04
CA HIS A 20 8.86 -7.78 25.53
C HIS A 20 8.47 -9.12 26.16
N GLY A 21 9.44 -10.02 26.34
CA GLY A 21 9.23 -11.33 26.95
C GLY A 21 8.46 -12.32 26.04
N ILE A 22 8.46 -13.59 26.46
CA ILE A 22 7.96 -14.70 25.65
C ILE A 22 6.46 -14.96 25.80
N THR A 23 5.79 -14.39 26.80
CA THR A 23 4.42 -14.77 27.19
C THR A 23 3.42 -14.65 26.03
N THR A 24 3.48 -13.55 25.27
CA THR A 24 2.61 -13.35 24.10
C THR A 24 2.88 -14.39 23.02
N VAL A 25 4.15 -14.64 22.70
CA VAL A 25 4.59 -15.67 21.74
C VAL A 25 4.07 -17.06 22.13
N VAL A 26 4.14 -17.41 23.43
CA VAL A 26 3.62 -18.68 23.95
C VAL A 26 2.11 -18.76 23.80
N GLY A 27 1.38 -17.69 24.11
CA GLY A 27 -0.06 -17.59 23.97
C GLY A 27 -0.52 -17.78 22.53
N GLU A 28 0.08 -17.03 21.60
CA GLU A 28 -0.19 -17.13 20.17
C GLU A 28 0.09 -18.55 19.65
N MET A 29 1.27 -19.10 19.95
CA MET A 29 1.66 -20.45 19.53
C MET A 29 0.66 -21.49 20.04
N THR A 30 0.26 -21.37 21.31
CA THR A 30 -0.72 -22.28 21.92
C THR A 30 -2.05 -22.27 21.17
N GLU A 31 -2.60 -21.09 20.87
CA GLU A 31 -3.90 -20.96 20.21
C GLU A 31 -3.86 -21.35 18.72
N ILE A 32 -2.72 -21.12 18.04
CA ILE A 32 -2.47 -21.56 16.67
C ILE A 32 -2.37 -23.10 16.61
N LEU A 33 -1.59 -23.73 17.50
CA LEU A 33 -1.41 -25.19 17.52
C LEU A 33 -2.71 -25.93 17.85
N LYS A 34 -3.50 -25.42 18.81
CA LYS A 34 -4.84 -25.96 19.13
C LYS A 34 -5.74 -26.05 17.90
N ARG A 35 -5.61 -25.08 16.99
CA ARG A 35 -6.40 -24.93 15.78
C ARG A 35 -5.77 -25.56 14.54
N LYS A 36 -4.54 -26.06 14.64
CA LYS A 36 -3.76 -26.67 13.55
C LYS A 36 -3.63 -25.74 12.34
N LEU A 37 -3.32 -24.48 12.61
CA LEU A 37 -3.16 -23.44 11.59
C LEU A 37 -1.69 -23.25 11.23
N PRO A 38 -1.38 -23.00 9.93
CA PRO A 38 -0.04 -22.55 9.53
C PRO A 38 0.20 -21.13 10.01
N ALA A 39 1.45 -20.79 10.34
CA ALA A 39 1.82 -19.47 10.83
C ALA A 39 3.27 -19.12 10.44
N THR A 40 3.56 -17.83 10.37
CA THR A 40 4.89 -17.28 10.14
C THR A 40 5.36 -16.51 11.37
N TRP A 41 6.54 -16.88 11.88
CA TRP A 41 7.18 -16.24 13.03
C TRP A 41 8.37 -15.41 12.54
N LEU A 42 8.31 -14.08 12.71
CA LEU A 42 9.35 -13.16 12.22
C LEU A 42 10.20 -12.65 13.38
N LEU A 43 11.46 -13.08 13.44
CA LEU A 43 12.38 -12.70 14.52
C LEU A 43 13.11 -11.40 14.18
N GLN A 44 13.06 -10.42 15.09
CA GLN A 44 14.02 -9.32 15.11
C GLN A 44 15.43 -9.87 15.39
N TYR A 45 16.48 -9.18 14.94
CA TYR A 45 17.85 -9.69 15.02
C TYR A 45 18.32 -10.05 16.44
N ASP A 46 17.89 -9.32 17.46
CA ASP A 46 18.20 -9.64 18.86
C ASP A 46 17.43 -10.87 19.34
N ALA A 47 16.14 -11.01 18.99
CA ALA A 47 15.35 -12.21 19.27
C ALA A 47 15.88 -13.45 18.54
N LEU A 48 16.53 -13.26 17.39
CA LEU A 48 17.22 -14.32 16.64
C LEU A 48 18.52 -14.77 17.34
N THR A 49 19.21 -13.88 18.03
CA THR A 49 20.56 -14.14 18.60
C THR A 49 20.57 -14.34 20.11
N ALA A 50 19.48 -13.98 20.79
CA ALA A 50 19.38 -13.99 22.24
C ALA A 50 17.95 -14.31 22.72
N GLY A 51 17.87 -14.65 24.00
CA GLY A 51 16.61 -14.95 24.67
C GLY A 51 16.09 -16.36 24.35
N PRO A 52 14.87 -16.68 24.80
CA PRO A 52 14.33 -18.03 24.71
C PRO A 52 13.68 -18.34 23.35
N TYR A 53 13.65 -17.39 22.42
CA TYR A 53 12.75 -17.44 21.25
C TYR A 53 13.15 -18.53 20.24
N VAL A 54 14.43 -18.61 19.87
CA VAL A 54 14.91 -19.63 18.91
C VAL A 54 14.71 -21.03 19.47
N ASP A 55 15.15 -21.30 20.70
CA ASP A 55 14.99 -22.60 21.36
C ASP A 55 13.50 -22.99 21.49
N TYR A 56 12.65 -22.02 21.85
CA TYR A 56 11.20 -22.25 21.94
C TYR A 56 10.57 -22.59 20.59
N LEU A 57 10.91 -21.84 19.53
CA LEU A 57 10.39 -22.11 18.19
C LEU A 57 10.88 -23.46 17.67
N GLN A 58 12.17 -23.78 17.80
CA GLN A 58 12.73 -25.06 17.37
C GLN A 58 12.09 -26.27 18.05
N THR A 59 11.65 -26.11 19.30
CA THR A 59 11.05 -27.19 20.09
C THR A 59 9.54 -27.30 19.92
N THR A 60 8.85 -26.20 19.61
CA THR A 60 7.38 -26.11 19.73
C THR A 60 6.65 -25.94 18.40
N MET A 61 7.27 -25.33 17.39
CA MET A 61 6.58 -25.01 16.13
C MET A 61 6.11 -26.27 15.38
N ASP A 62 4.96 -26.19 14.73
CA ASP A 62 4.50 -27.25 13.83
C ASP A 62 5.24 -27.19 12.49
N LYS A 63 5.28 -28.30 11.75
CA LYS A 63 5.91 -28.36 10.42
C LYS A 63 5.21 -27.47 9.37
N SER A 64 3.96 -27.09 9.62
CA SER A 64 3.21 -26.12 8.81
C SER A 64 3.59 -24.67 9.08
N HIS A 65 4.47 -24.41 10.06
CA HIS A 65 4.93 -23.06 10.39
C HIS A 65 6.20 -22.70 9.61
N GLU A 66 6.42 -21.39 9.46
CA GLU A 66 7.60 -20.78 8.88
C GLU A 66 8.30 -19.91 9.92
N VAL A 67 9.63 -19.82 9.86
CA VAL A 67 10.41 -18.79 10.55
C VAL A 67 11.03 -17.88 9.49
N GLY A 68 10.90 -16.57 9.69
CA GLY A 68 11.51 -15.52 8.87
C GLY A 68 12.14 -14.42 9.73
N LEU A 69 12.42 -13.27 9.11
CA LEU A 69 13.05 -12.13 9.78
C LEU A 69 12.13 -10.91 9.85
N TRP A 70 12.14 -10.23 11.00
CA TRP A 70 11.60 -8.89 11.18
C TRP A 70 12.75 -7.88 11.09
N PHE A 71 12.84 -7.15 9.97
CA PHE A 71 13.98 -6.26 9.69
C PHE A 71 13.80 -4.88 10.32
N GLU A 72 13.89 -4.86 11.64
CA GLU A 72 13.91 -3.65 12.46
C GLU A 72 15.24 -3.60 13.22
N VAL A 73 16.06 -2.60 12.90
CA VAL A 73 17.45 -2.51 13.34
C VAL A 73 17.51 -2.14 14.81
N ASN A 74 18.28 -2.91 15.57
CA ASN A 74 18.61 -2.65 16.98
C ASN A 74 20.14 -2.51 17.15
N ARG A 75 20.57 -2.10 18.34
CA ARG A 75 22.00 -1.92 18.65
C ARG A 75 22.79 -3.20 18.42
N ARG A 76 22.27 -4.34 18.91
CA ARG A 76 22.94 -5.63 18.75
C ARG A 76 23.20 -5.98 17.28
N HIS A 77 22.24 -5.70 16.40
CA HIS A 77 22.35 -5.89 14.96
C HIS A 77 23.47 -5.04 14.37
N CYS A 78 23.53 -3.77 14.76
CA CYS A 78 24.60 -2.87 14.33
C CYS A 78 25.98 -3.33 14.81
N GLU A 79 26.12 -3.74 16.08
CA GLU A 79 27.38 -4.20 16.67
C GLU A 79 27.91 -5.43 15.94
N ASP A 80 27.07 -6.46 15.75
CA ASP A 80 27.44 -7.69 15.05
C ASP A 80 27.72 -7.44 13.55
N ALA A 81 27.10 -6.42 12.96
CA ALA A 81 27.35 -6.01 11.56
C ALA A 81 28.57 -5.08 11.38
N GLY A 82 29.20 -4.62 12.47
CA GLY A 82 30.26 -3.62 12.38
C GLY A 82 29.75 -2.30 11.75
N VAL A 83 28.56 -1.89 12.15
CA VAL A 83 27.86 -0.66 11.78
C VAL A 83 27.63 0.17 13.04
N ARG A 84 27.76 1.49 12.94
CA ARG A 84 27.45 2.37 14.08
C ARG A 84 25.93 2.42 14.29
N PHE A 85 25.46 2.03 15.46
CA PHE A 85 24.05 2.23 15.85
C PHE A 85 23.69 3.72 15.91
N ARG A 86 22.49 4.06 15.44
CA ARG A 86 22.04 5.44 15.22
C ARG A 86 20.94 5.92 16.16
N GLY A 87 20.57 5.10 17.15
CA GLY A 87 19.67 5.52 18.22
C GLY A 87 20.38 6.34 19.31
N GLU A 88 19.58 7.00 20.14
CA GLU A 88 20.06 7.68 21.33
C GLU A 88 20.54 6.66 22.38
N LEU A 89 21.55 7.06 23.16
CA LEU A 89 21.88 6.35 24.39
C LEU A 89 20.90 6.84 25.46
N PRO A 90 20.33 5.97 26.31
CA PRO A 90 19.46 6.43 27.38
C PRO A 90 20.21 7.47 28.23
N GLU A 91 19.52 8.53 28.61
CA GLU A 91 20.02 9.45 29.63
C GLU A 91 20.28 8.63 30.92
N PRO A 92 21.38 8.88 31.66
CA PRO A 92 21.79 8.08 32.81
C PRO A 92 20.71 7.87 33.89
N GLU A 93 19.67 8.70 33.86
CA GLU A 93 18.61 8.81 34.87
C GLU A 93 17.34 8.02 34.50
N ASN A 94 17.21 7.54 33.25
CA ASN A 94 16.04 6.80 32.78
C ASN A 94 16.39 5.37 32.35
N THR A 95 16.69 4.53 33.33
CA THR A 95 17.11 3.12 33.16
C THR A 95 16.03 2.15 32.68
N GLN A 96 14.85 2.65 32.32
CA GLN A 96 13.75 1.86 31.74
C GLN A 96 13.74 1.86 30.21
N ASP A 97 14.46 2.77 29.55
CA ASP A 97 14.71 2.68 28.11
C ASP A 97 15.85 1.71 27.87
N THR A 98 15.52 0.56 27.30
CA THR A 98 16.47 -0.51 26.98
C THR A 98 17.53 0.03 26.01
N GLU A 99 18.80 -0.02 26.40
CA GLU A 99 19.96 0.42 25.59
C GLU A 99 19.98 -0.15 24.16
N ASN A 100 19.24 -1.22 23.89
CA ASN A 100 19.28 -2.01 22.68
C ASN A 100 18.38 -1.53 21.52
N TRP A 101 17.31 -0.77 21.77
CA TRP A 101 16.35 -0.40 20.71
C TRP A 101 15.91 1.06 20.81
N ASP A 102 15.72 1.72 19.67
CA ASP A 102 15.27 3.11 19.56
C ASP A 102 14.19 3.22 18.49
N HIS A 103 13.03 3.79 18.86
CA HIS A 103 11.85 3.94 18.01
C HIS A 103 11.98 5.04 16.93
N HIS A 104 13.07 5.80 16.87
CA HIS A 104 13.26 6.81 15.84
C HIS A 104 13.59 6.18 14.48
N SER A 105 13.06 6.77 13.40
CA SER A 105 13.18 6.24 12.03
C SER A 105 14.63 6.11 11.56
N GLN A 106 15.50 7.08 11.91
CA GLN A 106 16.93 7.01 11.60
C GLN A 106 17.67 5.84 12.28
N ALA A 107 17.12 5.26 13.35
CA ALA A 107 17.73 4.22 14.15
C ALA A 107 17.16 2.84 13.81
N MET A 108 15.83 2.69 13.80
CA MET A 108 15.19 1.39 13.59
C MET A 108 15.08 0.97 12.13
N MET A 109 15.00 1.92 11.19
CA MET A 109 14.72 1.60 9.79
C MET A 109 16.01 1.41 9.01
N SER A 110 16.04 0.44 8.09
CA SER A 110 17.18 0.21 7.20
C SER A 110 17.60 1.49 6.46
N CYS A 111 16.62 2.30 6.06
CA CYS A 111 16.86 3.57 5.37
C CYS A 111 17.61 4.62 6.20
N GLY A 112 17.65 4.49 7.53
CA GLY A 112 18.47 5.31 8.42
C GLY A 112 19.98 5.11 8.26
N TYR A 113 20.40 4.06 7.55
CA TYR A 113 21.80 3.71 7.33
C TYR A 113 22.24 3.96 5.89
N SER A 114 23.55 4.08 5.66
CA SER A 114 24.10 4.18 4.30
C SER A 114 23.87 2.88 3.54
N GLN A 115 23.82 2.90 2.21
CA GLN A 115 23.66 1.66 1.41
C GLN A 115 24.72 0.60 1.74
N LYS A 116 25.96 1.02 2.01
CA LYS A 116 27.04 0.13 2.44
C LYS A 116 26.73 -0.54 3.79
N ASP A 117 26.18 0.22 4.73
CA ASP A 117 25.81 -0.29 6.04
C ASP A 117 24.52 -1.11 6.00
N ARG A 118 23.55 -0.77 5.13
CA ARG A 118 22.38 -1.60 4.83
C ARG A 118 22.79 -2.99 4.35
N ILE A 119 23.76 -3.06 3.43
CA ILE A 119 24.31 -4.34 2.96
C ILE A 119 24.89 -5.15 4.12
N LYS A 120 25.70 -4.53 4.99
CA LYS A 120 26.28 -5.23 6.16
C LYS A 120 25.20 -5.74 7.10
N LEU A 121 24.21 -4.90 7.45
CA LEU A 121 23.09 -5.28 8.31
C LEU A 121 22.34 -6.47 7.70
N ILE A 122 22.00 -6.40 6.41
CA ILE A 122 21.32 -7.49 5.71
C ILE A 122 22.17 -8.76 5.72
N ASP A 123 23.45 -8.66 5.36
CA ASP A 123 24.35 -9.81 5.31
C ASP A 123 24.48 -10.48 6.68
N THR A 124 24.66 -9.71 7.74
CA THR A 124 24.75 -10.22 9.11
C THR A 124 23.48 -10.96 9.51
N MET A 125 22.28 -10.39 9.33
CA MET A 125 21.05 -11.10 9.72
C MET A 125 20.80 -12.37 8.91
N MET A 126 21.13 -12.36 7.61
CA MET A 126 20.91 -13.50 6.74
C MET A 126 21.89 -14.65 7.02
N GLU A 127 23.17 -14.35 7.24
CA GLU A 127 24.16 -15.36 7.60
C GLU A 127 23.90 -15.93 9.00
N THR A 128 23.57 -15.09 9.98
CA THR A 128 23.17 -15.55 11.32
C THR A 128 21.94 -16.45 11.26
N PHE A 129 20.91 -16.07 10.50
CA PHE A 129 19.73 -16.91 10.33
C PHE A 129 20.10 -18.28 9.73
N LYS A 130 20.94 -18.31 8.69
CA LYS A 130 21.38 -19.55 8.05
C LYS A 130 22.22 -20.42 8.98
N GLN A 131 23.04 -19.84 9.84
CA GLN A 131 23.80 -20.61 10.85
C GLN A 131 22.88 -21.32 11.83
N ILE A 132 21.78 -20.67 12.24
CA ILE A 132 20.81 -21.22 13.19
C ILE A 132 19.88 -22.24 12.54
N TRP A 133 19.35 -21.93 11.35
CA TRP A 133 18.27 -22.69 10.70
C TRP A 133 18.74 -23.57 9.53
N GLY A 134 20.03 -23.52 9.17
CA GLY A 134 20.62 -24.28 8.06
C GLY A 134 20.24 -23.80 6.65
N LYS A 135 19.38 -22.77 6.53
CA LYS A 135 18.92 -22.18 5.26
C LYS A 135 18.65 -20.68 5.45
N TYR A 136 18.68 -19.90 4.37
CA TYR A 136 18.21 -18.51 4.42
C TYR A 136 16.69 -18.45 4.60
N PRO A 137 16.15 -17.40 5.23
CA PRO A 137 14.71 -17.22 5.36
C PRO A 137 14.07 -16.96 4.00
N ALA A 138 12.87 -17.47 3.80
CA ALA A 138 12.08 -17.22 2.60
C ALA A 138 11.36 -15.87 2.65
N SER A 139 11.02 -15.39 3.86
CA SER A 139 10.28 -14.15 4.08
C SER A 139 11.03 -13.19 5.01
N VAL A 140 11.01 -11.91 4.65
CA VAL A 140 11.53 -10.80 5.47
C VAL A 140 10.50 -9.68 5.46
N ALA A 141 10.05 -9.21 6.61
CA ALA A 141 9.10 -8.10 6.71
C ALA A 141 9.59 -7.04 7.69
N ALA A 142 9.02 -5.84 7.62
CA ALA A 142 9.24 -4.78 8.59
C ALA A 142 8.06 -3.81 8.55
N TRP A 143 8.09 -2.76 9.39
CA TRP A 143 7.23 -1.61 9.18
C TRP A 143 7.42 -1.04 7.76
N TYR A 144 8.68 -0.91 7.33
CA TYR A 144 9.05 -0.51 5.99
C TYR A 144 10.46 -0.97 5.60
N ILE A 145 10.56 -1.68 4.49
CA ILE A 145 11.82 -1.99 3.81
C ILE A 145 11.94 -1.10 2.56
N ASP A 146 13.01 -0.31 2.49
CA ASP A 146 13.30 0.56 1.35
C ASP A 146 13.66 -0.21 0.07
N SER A 147 13.50 0.44 -1.08
CA SER A 147 13.67 -0.21 -2.40
C SER A 147 15.06 -0.79 -2.61
N PHE A 148 16.12 -0.12 -2.12
CA PHE A 148 17.49 -0.62 -2.20
C PHE A 148 17.68 -1.90 -1.37
N SER A 149 17.27 -1.86 -0.10
CA SER A 149 17.38 -3.01 0.80
C SER A 149 16.57 -4.21 0.32
N LEU A 150 15.33 -3.99 -0.12
CA LEU A 150 14.47 -5.05 -0.63
C LEU A 150 15.02 -5.66 -1.92
N LYS A 151 15.56 -4.84 -2.84
CA LYS A 151 16.23 -5.32 -4.04
C LYS A 151 17.43 -6.20 -3.69
N TYR A 152 18.24 -5.79 -2.72
CA TYR A 152 19.40 -6.56 -2.30
C TYR A 152 19.01 -7.93 -1.71
N LEU A 153 17.99 -7.96 -0.85
CA LEU A 153 17.40 -9.20 -0.33
C LEU A 153 16.89 -10.12 -1.45
N ALA A 154 16.15 -9.55 -2.41
CA ALA A 154 15.63 -10.27 -3.56
C ALA A 154 16.73 -10.84 -4.45
N ASP A 155 17.77 -10.05 -4.76
CA ASP A 155 18.79 -10.40 -5.73
C ASP A 155 19.85 -11.34 -5.15
N LYS A 156 20.34 -11.09 -3.93
CA LYS A 156 21.39 -11.89 -3.32
C LYS A 156 20.84 -13.13 -2.61
N TYR A 157 19.82 -12.94 -1.79
CA TYR A 157 19.32 -13.99 -0.90
C TYR A 157 18.09 -14.72 -1.41
N LYS A 158 17.47 -14.23 -2.49
CA LYS A 158 16.34 -14.90 -3.17
C LYS A 158 15.15 -15.14 -2.24
N ILE A 159 14.86 -14.18 -1.35
CA ILE A 159 13.61 -14.18 -0.59
C ILE A 159 12.42 -14.19 -1.58
N VAL A 160 11.29 -14.75 -1.17
CA VAL A 160 10.11 -14.94 -2.03
C VAL A 160 8.92 -14.08 -1.60
N ALA A 161 8.96 -13.53 -0.39
CA ALA A 161 7.92 -12.67 0.14
C ALA A 161 8.51 -11.56 1.02
N SER A 162 7.89 -10.39 0.95
CA SER A 162 8.10 -9.29 1.88
C SER A 162 6.76 -8.75 2.36
N ALA A 163 6.75 -8.05 3.49
CA ALA A 163 5.57 -7.33 3.92
C ALA A 163 5.95 -6.00 4.57
N ASN A 164 5.17 -4.96 4.26
CA ASN A 164 5.31 -3.62 4.82
C ASN A 164 3.97 -3.20 5.45
N CYS A 165 4.02 -2.30 6.42
CA CYS A 165 2.83 -1.76 7.07
C CYS A 165 1.91 -1.09 6.04
N LYS A 166 0.59 -1.22 6.23
CA LYS A 166 -0.44 -0.42 5.57
C LYS A 166 -0.15 1.07 5.61
N ASP A 167 -0.98 1.85 4.91
CA ASP A 167 -0.88 3.29 5.00
C ASP A 167 -1.24 3.79 6.40
N GLN A 168 -0.38 4.65 6.95
CA GLN A 168 -0.56 5.35 8.22
C GLN A 168 0.14 6.71 8.16
N TRP A 169 -0.40 7.71 8.85
CA TRP A 169 0.20 9.05 8.90
C TRP A 169 0.45 9.52 10.32
N GLY A 170 1.73 9.72 10.65
CA GLY A 170 2.18 10.18 11.96
C GLY A 170 1.97 9.16 13.09
N THR A 171 1.50 7.96 12.78
CA THR A 171 1.39 6.85 13.74
C THR A 171 2.80 6.36 14.08
N ASP A 172 3.11 6.25 15.38
CA ASP A 172 4.40 5.80 15.91
C ASP A 172 5.62 6.68 15.52
N GLY A 173 5.38 7.91 15.07
CA GLY A 173 6.42 8.86 14.67
C GLY A 173 6.87 8.76 13.20
N TYR A 174 6.17 7.99 12.36
CA TYR A 174 6.47 7.90 10.92
C TYR A 174 5.21 7.70 10.07
N SER A 175 5.35 7.89 8.76
CA SER A 175 4.26 7.87 7.79
C SER A 175 4.57 7.01 6.57
N PHE A 176 3.68 6.09 6.24
CA PHE A 176 3.70 5.30 5.01
C PHE A 176 2.46 5.64 4.19
N TRP A 177 2.61 6.09 2.95
CA TRP A 177 1.48 6.66 2.22
C TRP A 177 1.64 6.56 0.72
N GLY A 178 0.77 5.85 -0.01
CA GLY A 178 0.86 5.84 -1.49
C GLY A 178 0.81 4.48 -2.17
N ALA A 179 1.20 3.42 -1.45
CA ALA A 179 1.23 2.06 -1.99
C ALA A 179 -0.18 1.53 -2.30
N PRO A 180 -0.33 0.51 -3.16
CA PRO A 180 -1.62 -0.13 -3.36
C PRO A 180 -2.31 -0.44 -2.02
N TYR A 181 -3.59 -0.04 -1.94
CA TYR A 181 -4.33 -0.05 -0.69
C TYR A 181 -4.41 -1.45 -0.07
N HIS A 182 -4.63 -2.47 -0.90
CA HIS A 182 -4.91 -3.82 -0.46
C HIS A 182 -4.10 -4.86 -1.27
N ALA A 183 -3.91 -6.02 -0.65
CA ALA A 183 -3.19 -7.19 -1.12
C ALA A 183 -1.67 -7.00 -1.23
N PHE A 184 -1.13 -7.19 -2.42
CA PHE A 184 0.30 -7.19 -2.66
C PHE A 184 0.63 -6.35 -3.89
N TYR A 185 1.90 -5.99 -4.01
CA TYR A 185 2.43 -5.38 -5.23
C TYR A 185 3.90 -5.71 -5.39
N TYR A 186 4.37 -5.70 -6.63
CA TYR A 186 5.78 -5.67 -6.95
C TYR A 186 6.27 -4.21 -6.98
N PRO A 187 7.18 -3.83 -6.07
CA PRO A 187 7.63 -2.45 -5.95
C PRO A 187 8.65 -2.08 -7.03
N SER A 188 8.76 -0.76 -7.28
CA SER A 188 9.81 -0.19 -8.12
C SER A 188 11.20 -0.39 -7.49
N THR A 189 12.23 -0.50 -8.33
CA THR A 189 13.64 -0.54 -7.89
C THR A 189 14.14 0.78 -7.30
N THR A 190 13.33 1.85 -7.38
CA THR A 190 13.66 3.20 -6.90
C THR A 190 12.77 3.70 -5.76
N ASN A 191 11.58 3.13 -5.59
CA ASN A 191 10.65 3.49 -4.53
C ASN A 191 9.76 2.30 -4.14
N ALA A 192 9.91 1.84 -2.90
CA ALA A 192 9.17 0.72 -2.33
C ALA A 192 7.70 1.03 -2.09
N MET A 193 7.28 2.30 -2.07
CA MET A 193 5.86 2.68 -2.02
C MET A 193 5.22 2.77 -3.42
N SER A 194 6.02 2.70 -4.49
CA SER A 194 5.58 2.81 -5.87
C SER A 194 5.53 1.43 -6.54
N VAL A 195 4.55 1.22 -7.42
CA VAL A 195 4.44 -0.02 -8.20
C VAL A 195 5.39 0.02 -9.39
N ALA A 196 6.05 -1.10 -9.68
CA ALA A 196 6.88 -1.20 -10.88
C ALA A 196 6.04 -1.28 -12.16
N CYS A 197 6.46 -0.56 -13.20
CA CYS A 197 5.88 -0.69 -14.54
C CYS A 197 6.32 -1.97 -15.28
N GLY A 198 7.29 -2.72 -14.74
CA GLY A 198 7.75 -4.01 -15.24
C GLY A 198 9.23 -4.06 -15.60
N GLY A 199 9.67 -5.20 -16.16
CA GLY A 199 11.05 -5.40 -16.59
C GLY A 199 12.08 -5.17 -15.47
N GLU A 200 13.17 -4.47 -15.79
CA GLU A 200 14.27 -4.19 -14.85
C GLU A 200 13.92 -3.16 -13.77
N CYS A 201 12.83 -2.40 -13.94
CA CYS A 201 12.36 -1.45 -12.95
C CYS A 201 11.62 -2.13 -11.79
N ARG A 202 11.54 -3.46 -11.78
CA ARG A 202 10.80 -4.25 -10.81
C ARG A 202 11.71 -5.01 -9.87
N ILE A 203 11.40 -4.93 -8.57
CA ILE A 203 11.94 -5.89 -7.60
C ILE A 203 11.06 -7.14 -7.66
N HIS A 204 11.66 -8.31 -7.93
CA HIS A 204 10.94 -9.57 -8.19
C HIS A 204 10.40 -10.26 -6.92
N VAL A 205 10.05 -9.49 -5.88
CA VAL A 205 9.49 -9.96 -4.62
C VAL A 205 8.23 -9.15 -4.31
N PRO A 206 7.07 -9.78 -4.07
CA PRO A 206 5.86 -9.06 -3.70
C PRO A 206 6.00 -8.50 -2.27
N ILE A 207 5.55 -7.26 -2.09
CA ILE A 207 5.26 -6.68 -0.78
C ILE A 207 3.78 -6.91 -0.48
N PHE A 208 3.46 -7.66 0.56
CA PHE A 208 2.11 -7.77 1.12
C PHE A 208 1.83 -6.63 2.10
N ARG A 209 0.60 -6.07 2.07
CA ARG A 209 0.16 -5.04 3.03
C ARG A 209 -0.24 -5.70 4.35
N MET A 210 0.44 -5.39 5.45
CA MET A 210 0.09 -5.88 6.78
C MET A 210 -0.93 -4.96 7.48
N LEU A 211 -1.59 -5.50 8.50
CA LEU A 211 -2.41 -4.72 9.43
C LEU A 211 -3.55 -3.99 8.73
N GLY A 212 -4.41 -4.72 8.00
CA GLY A 212 -5.45 -4.13 7.14
C GLY A 212 -6.29 -3.06 7.84
N ASN A 213 -6.47 -1.89 7.21
CA ASN A 213 -7.25 -0.78 7.77
C ASN A 213 -8.68 -0.71 7.21
N ASP A 214 -9.53 0.10 7.84
CA ASP A 214 -10.88 0.38 7.34
C ASP A 214 -10.84 1.05 5.94
N PRO A 215 -11.45 0.43 4.90
CA PRO A 215 -11.40 0.93 3.51
C PRO A 215 -12.23 2.18 3.26
N VAL A 216 -13.13 2.54 4.15
CA VAL A 216 -13.98 3.74 4.04
C VAL A 216 -13.41 4.88 4.87
N ASN A 217 -13.10 4.61 6.13
CA ASN A 217 -12.87 5.66 7.12
C ASN A 217 -11.40 5.94 7.42
N ALA A 218 -10.52 4.93 7.35
CA ALA A 218 -9.17 5.06 7.88
C ALA A 218 -8.47 6.28 7.29
N ARG A 219 -8.48 6.42 5.96
CA ARG A 219 -7.81 7.51 5.24
C ARG A 219 -8.12 8.92 5.74
N ASN A 220 -9.37 9.16 6.15
CA ASN A 220 -9.85 10.47 6.60
C ASN A 220 -10.04 10.51 8.14
N ALA A 221 -9.57 9.49 8.84
CA ALA A 221 -9.65 9.47 10.30
C ALA A 221 -8.63 10.46 10.86
N GLY A 222 -9.04 11.28 11.84
CA GLY A 222 -8.14 12.28 12.42
C GLY A 222 -7.77 13.41 11.46
N LEU A 223 -8.61 13.71 10.46
CA LEU A 223 -8.49 14.96 9.68
C LEU A 223 -8.35 16.14 10.66
N GLU A 224 -7.38 17.01 10.38
CA GLU A 224 -7.05 18.19 11.20
C GLU A 224 -6.55 17.88 12.63
N THR A 225 -6.24 16.62 12.95
CA THR A 225 -5.61 16.23 14.22
C THR A 225 -4.12 15.91 14.06
N ASN A 226 -3.37 15.85 15.17
CA ASN A 226 -1.94 15.55 15.17
C ASN A 226 -1.67 14.05 15.00
N GLY A 227 -1.98 13.51 13.81
CA GLY A 227 -1.81 12.10 13.44
C GLY A 227 -3.12 11.35 13.21
N GLN A 228 -3.06 10.26 12.46
CA GLN A 228 -4.21 9.42 12.14
C GLN A 228 -4.46 8.40 13.27
N PRO A 229 -5.71 8.23 13.76
CA PRO A 229 -6.03 7.15 14.68
C PRO A 229 -5.95 5.79 13.98
N VAL A 230 -5.65 4.77 14.77
CA VAL A 230 -5.33 3.42 14.28
C VAL A 230 -6.63 2.60 14.15
N LEU A 231 -7.26 2.62 12.97
CA LEU A 231 -8.42 1.78 12.61
C LEU A 231 -7.98 0.59 11.76
N THR A 232 -7.81 -0.57 12.37
CA THR A 232 -6.94 -1.61 11.83
C THR A 232 -7.26 -3.02 12.33
N LEU A 233 -6.77 -4.04 11.64
CA LEU A 233 -6.98 -5.47 11.92
C LEU A 233 -6.13 -6.01 13.09
N GLU A 234 -5.25 -5.22 13.71
CA GLU A 234 -4.51 -5.59 14.93
C GLU A 234 -5.48 -6.15 15.99
N PRO A 235 -5.24 -7.36 16.53
CA PRO A 235 -5.98 -7.88 17.68
C PRO A 235 -6.08 -6.91 18.87
N ALA A 236 -5.03 -6.11 19.11
CA ALA A 236 -5.01 -5.09 20.16
C ALA A 236 -5.97 -3.90 19.89
N CYS A 237 -6.37 -3.66 18.64
CA CYS A 237 -7.22 -2.53 18.28
C CYS A 237 -8.69 -2.84 18.59
N ARG A 238 -9.16 -2.39 19.77
CA ARG A 238 -10.56 -2.60 20.22
C ARG A 238 -11.63 -2.02 19.30
N GLN A 239 -11.30 -1.02 18.48
CA GLN A 239 -12.22 -0.42 17.50
C GLN A 239 -12.14 -1.09 16.12
N GLY A 240 -11.19 -2.00 15.92
CA GLY A 240 -10.93 -2.73 14.68
C GLY A 240 -10.77 -4.23 14.95
N GLY A 241 -9.57 -4.77 14.83
CA GLY A 241 -9.26 -6.20 14.90
C GLY A 241 -9.61 -6.89 16.21
N GLY A 242 -9.71 -6.15 17.31
CA GLY A 242 -10.22 -6.62 18.59
C GLY A 242 -11.76 -6.68 18.68
N ASN A 243 -12.48 -6.20 17.67
CA ASN A 243 -13.96 -6.17 17.64
C ASN A 243 -14.52 -7.25 16.69
N PRO A 244 -15.23 -8.27 17.22
CA PRO A 244 -15.82 -9.34 16.43
C PRO A 244 -16.72 -8.91 15.25
N ALA A 245 -17.53 -7.87 15.44
CA ALA A 245 -18.42 -7.39 14.40
C ALA A 245 -17.65 -6.69 13.28
N TRP A 246 -16.64 -5.89 13.65
CA TRP A 246 -15.76 -5.23 12.71
C TRP A 246 -14.99 -6.25 11.87
N VAL A 247 -14.36 -7.25 12.50
CA VAL A 247 -13.60 -8.31 11.81
C VAL A 247 -14.46 -9.07 10.81
N LYS A 248 -15.68 -9.47 11.20
CA LYS A 248 -16.60 -10.18 10.28
C LYS A 248 -16.90 -9.37 9.04
N HIS A 249 -17.30 -8.11 9.21
CA HIS A 249 -17.63 -7.24 8.08
C HIS A 249 -16.38 -6.88 7.25
N TYR A 250 -15.22 -6.70 7.88
CA TYR A 250 -13.97 -6.51 7.17
C TYR A 250 -13.66 -7.72 6.27
N PHE A 251 -13.73 -8.94 6.80
CA PHE A 251 -13.51 -10.16 6.01
C PHE A 251 -14.57 -10.38 4.92
N ASP A 252 -15.83 -10.01 5.15
CA ASP A 252 -16.86 -10.01 4.11
C ASP A 252 -16.45 -9.11 2.93
N MET A 253 -15.87 -7.95 3.19
CA MET A 253 -15.40 -7.04 2.15
C MET A 253 -14.13 -7.54 1.44
N ILE A 254 -13.21 -8.20 2.16
CA ILE A 254 -11.94 -8.66 1.57
C ILE A 254 -12.11 -9.95 0.75
N PHE A 255 -12.97 -10.88 1.18
CA PHE A 255 -13.10 -12.21 0.56
C PHE A 255 -14.30 -12.36 -0.38
N GLN A 256 -15.07 -11.29 -0.61
CA GLN A 256 -16.12 -11.28 -1.62
C GLN A 256 -15.54 -11.19 -3.05
N GLU A 257 -16.35 -11.62 -4.02
CA GLU A 257 -16.01 -11.56 -5.44
C GLU A 257 -15.71 -10.15 -5.96
N SER A 258 -16.19 -9.10 -5.29
CA SER A 258 -15.92 -7.70 -5.62
C SER A 258 -14.59 -7.16 -5.11
N THR A 259 -13.76 -8.01 -4.50
CA THR A 259 -12.35 -7.74 -4.24
C THR A 259 -11.50 -8.65 -5.11
N ARG A 260 -10.80 -8.05 -6.09
CA ARG A 260 -10.11 -8.79 -7.16
C ARG A 260 -8.73 -8.19 -7.48
N PRO A 261 -7.85 -8.98 -8.13
CA PRO A 261 -7.99 -10.43 -8.30
C PRO A 261 -7.67 -11.19 -7.02
N PHE A 262 -7.12 -10.55 -5.98
CA PHE A 262 -6.57 -11.25 -4.82
C PHE A 262 -7.07 -10.63 -3.51
N GLY A 263 -7.91 -11.36 -2.78
CA GLY A 263 -8.30 -11.05 -1.40
C GLY A 263 -7.18 -11.43 -0.42
N TYR A 264 -6.75 -10.54 0.48
CA TYR A 264 -5.64 -10.84 1.38
C TYR A 264 -5.81 -10.19 2.76
N VAL A 265 -5.57 -10.96 3.80
CA VAL A 265 -5.42 -10.42 5.16
C VAL A 265 -4.16 -10.97 5.82
N GLN A 266 -3.51 -10.12 6.62
CA GLN A 266 -2.57 -10.56 7.63
C GLN A 266 -3.27 -10.43 8.98
N ILE A 267 -3.31 -11.53 9.73
CA ILE A 267 -3.68 -11.57 11.15
C ILE A 267 -2.45 -11.92 11.98
N GLY A 268 -2.53 -11.70 13.29
CA GLY A 268 -1.38 -11.82 14.20
C GLY A 268 -0.92 -10.47 14.75
N GLN A 269 -0.04 -10.52 15.73
CA GLN A 269 0.41 -9.35 16.46
C GLN A 269 1.91 -9.46 16.79
N GLU A 270 2.56 -8.32 16.97
CA GLU A 270 3.86 -8.24 17.60
C GLU A 270 3.80 -8.55 19.12
N ASN A 271 4.86 -9.15 19.66
CA ASN A 271 4.92 -9.52 21.08
C ASN A 271 5.12 -8.34 22.04
N ASN A 272 5.18 -7.09 21.56
CA ASN A 272 5.20 -5.90 22.42
C ASN A 272 3.85 -5.64 23.10
N PHE A 273 2.76 -6.22 22.58
CA PHE A 273 1.47 -6.24 23.23
C PHE A 273 1.39 -7.42 24.20
N SER A 274 0.79 -7.19 25.37
CA SER A 274 0.59 -8.27 26.34
C SER A 274 -0.43 -9.29 25.83
N TRP A 275 -0.24 -10.55 26.19
CA TRP A 275 -1.18 -11.62 25.84
C TRP A 275 -2.62 -11.30 26.24
N ASP A 276 -2.82 -10.77 27.46
CA ASP A 276 -4.15 -10.41 27.95
C ASP A 276 -4.82 -9.32 27.11
N ALA A 277 -4.05 -8.40 26.52
CA ALA A 277 -4.59 -7.34 25.68
C ALA A 277 -5.10 -7.87 24.32
N ILE A 278 -4.50 -8.95 23.81
CA ILE A 278 -4.74 -9.41 22.43
C ILE A 278 -5.53 -10.71 22.35
N LYS A 279 -5.52 -11.52 23.41
CA LYS A 279 -6.05 -12.89 23.42
C LYS A 279 -7.44 -12.99 22.82
N GLU A 280 -8.38 -12.14 23.24
CA GLU A 280 -9.78 -12.22 22.79
C GLU A 280 -9.90 -11.93 21.28
N GLY A 281 -9.33 -10.82 20.83
CA GLY A 281 -9.32 -10.44 19.41
C GLY A 281 -8.60 -11.46 18.54
N PHE A 282 -7.45 -11.93 18.99
CA PHE A 282 -6.64 -12.93 18.29
C PHE A 282 -7.38 -14.26 18.16
N CYS A 283 -7.92 -14.81 19.26
CA CYS A 283 -8.68 -16.06 19.22
C CYS A 283 -9.89 -15.95 18.28
N PHE A 284 -10.61 -14.83 18.34
CA PHE A 284 -11.76 -14.61 17.47
C PHE A 284 -11.35 -14.58 15.99
N GLN A 285 -10.28 -13.86 15.64
CA GLN A 285 -9.78 -13.81 14.26
C GLN A 285 -9.38 -15.21 13.76
N LEU A 286 -8.72 -16.02 14.59
CA LEU A 286 -8.38 -17.40 14.24
C LEU A 286 -9.63 -18.26 14.00
N ASP A 287 -10.64 -18.16 14.87
CA ASP A 287 -11.89 -18.93 14.74
C ASP A 287 -12.66 -18.52 13.48
N GLU A 288 -12.74 -17.21 13.20
CA GLU A 288 -13.46 -16.69 12.04
C GLU A 288 -12.75 -17.03 10.72
N ILE A 289 -11.42 -16.95 10.66
CA ILE A 289 -10.69 -17.32 9.43
C ILE A 289 -10.75 -18.83 9.17
N MET A 290 -10.75 -19.66 10.23
CA MET A 290 -10.99 -21.11 10.12
C MET A 290 -12.37 -21.42 9.55
N ARG A 291 -13.42 -20.77 10.06
CA ARG A 291 -14.78 -20.93 9.55
C ARG A 291 -14.84 -20.64 8.06
N ARG A 292 -14.23 -19.54 7.62
CA ARG A 292 -14.20 -19.15 6.19
C ARG A 292 -13.39 -20.10 5.33
N ARG A 293 -12.30 -20.68 5.86
CA ARG A 293 -11.54 -21.73 5.17
C ARG A 293 -12.41 -22.95 4.95
N ASP A 294 -13.15 -23.38 5.98
CA ASP A 294 -14.01 -24.55 5.92
C ASP A 294 -15.21 -24.33 4.96
N GLU A 295 -15.59 -23.08 4.72
CA GLU A 295 -16.55 -22.64 3.70
C GLU A 295 -15.94 -22.45 2.30
N GLY A 296 -14.64 -22.67 2.14
CA GLY A 296 -13.93 -22.55 0.86
C GLY A 296 -13.69 -21.11 0.40
N GLN A 297 -13.82 -20.12 1.28
CA GLN A 297 -13.65 -18.69 0.97
C GLN A 297 -12.21 -18.20 1.06
N VAL A 298 -11.38 -18.86 1.89
CA VAL A 298 -10.02 -18.43 2.16
C VAL A 298 -9.07 -19.62 2.29
N ILE A 299 -7.85 -19.43 1.80
CA ILE A 299 -6.71 -20.30 2.04
C ILE A 299 -5.87 -19.67 3.16
N ILE A 300 -5.55 -20.45 4.19
CA ILE A 300 -4.69 -20.00 5.29
C ILE A 300 -3.32 -20.64 5.06
N GLU A 301 -2.30 -19.82 4.90
CA GLU A 301 -0.95 -20.22 4.50
C GLU A 301 0.11 -19.40 5.23
N THR A 302 1.37 -19.83 5.16
CA THR A 302 2.51 -19.01 5.58
C THR A 302 2.77 -17.90 4.56
N LEU A 303 3.51 -16.87 4.98
CA LEU A 303 3.95 -15.78 4.10
C LEU A 303 4.80 -16.31 2.94
N GLU A 304 5.69 -17.28 3.18
CA GLU A 304 6.46 -17.96 2.13
C GLU A 304 5.55 -18.63 1.09
N ALA A 305 4.59 -19.43 1.54
CA ALA A 305 3.69 -20.16 0.65
C ALA A 305 2.88 -19.18 -0.22
N THR A 306 2.39 -18.11 0.39
CA THR A 306 1.64 -17.04 -0.31
C THR A 306 2.52 -16.29 -1.30
N GLY A 307 3.77 -15.96 -0.93
CA GLY A 307 4.73 -15.33 -1.83
C GLY A 307 5.07 -16.20 -3.04
N ARG A 308 5.31 -17.50 -2.83
CA ARG A 308 5.54 -18.46 -3.92
C ARG A 308 4.32 -18.61 -4.82
N PHE A 309 3.12 -18.69 -4.24
CA PHE A 309 1.87 -18.71 -5.00
C PHE A 309 1.76 -17.46 -5.87
N VAL A 310 1.89 -16.28 -5.28
CA VAL A 310 1.81 -15.00 -6.01
C VAL A 310 2.85 -14.92 -7.12
N GLN A 311 4.12 -15.27 -6.86
CA GLN A 311 5.16 -15.30 -7.90
C GLN A 311 4.88 -16.29 -9.03
N SER A 312 4.18 -17.39 -8.75
CA SER A 312 3.79 -18.36 -9.78
C SER A 312 2.62 -17.89 -10.65
N GLN A 313 1.72 -17.09 -10.09
CA GLN A 313 0.49 -16.65 -10.76
C GLN A 313 0.63 -15.28 -11.43
N TYR A 314 1.36 -14.36 -10.78
CA TYR A 314 1.39 -12.95 -11.14
C TYR A 314 2.81 -12.55 -11.52
N ARG A 315 3.04 -12.39 -12.83
CA ARG A 315 4.30 -11.82 -13.31
C ARG A 315 4.43 -10.36 -12.90
N MET A 316 3.34 -9.61 -12.81
CA MET A 316 3.27 -8.17 -12.52
C MET A 316 2.27 -7.91 -11.40
N THR A 317 2.29 -6.72 -10.80
CA THR A 317 1.19 -6.29 -9.94
C THR A 317 -0.08 -6.27 -10.79
N PRO A 318 -1.11 -7.07 -10.45
CA PRO A 318 -2.34 -7.05 -11.22
C PRO A 318 -3.11 -5.74 -10.97
N VAL A 319 -4.07 -5.44 -11.83
CA VAL A 319 -5.08 -4.42 -11.51
C VAL A 319 -5.88 -4.92 -10.32
N GLY A 320 -5.98 -4.11 -9.27
CA GLY A 320 -6.72 -4.48 -8.07
C GLY A 320 -7.92 -3.57 -7.83
N VAL A 321 -9.02 -4.18 -7.40
CA VAL A 321 -10.26 -3.50 -7.03
C VAL A 321 -10.70 -3.98 -5.65
N LEU A 322 -11.20 -3.07 -4.83
CA LEU A 322 -11.89 -3.38 -3.59
C LEU A 322 -13.15 -2.50 -3.48
N ASN A 323 -14.30 -3.14 -3.30
CA ASN A 323 -15.57 -2.47 -3.12
C ASN A 323 -16.04 -2.53 -1.66
N ALA A 324 -15.85 -1.45 -0.92
CA ALA A 324 -16.34 -1.29 0.45
C ALA A 324 -17.77 -0.74 0.44
N ASN A 325 -18.72 -1.65 0.23
CA ASN A 325 -20.16 -1.38 0.15
C ASN A 325 -20.86 -1.30 1.52
N ILE A 326 -20.12 -1.37 2.63
CA ILE A 326 -20.59 -1.18 4.00
C ILE A 326 -19.60 -0.25 4.72
N ASN A 327 -20.11 0.67 5.55
CA ASN A 327 -19.29 1.45 6.46
C ASN A 327 -19.16 0.71 7.80
N LEU A 328 -17.94 0.33 8.18
CA LEU A 328 -17.68 -0.40 9.42
C LEU A 328 -17.90 0.43 10.69
N ALA A 329 -17.78 1.77 10.60
CA ALA A 329 -18.09 2.70 11.67
C ALA A 329 -19.57 3.12 11.71
N GLY A 330 -20.40 2.60 10.80
CA GLY A 330 -21.77 3.04 10.59
C GLY A 330 -21.88 4.26 9.68
N GLY A 331 -23.10 4.60 9.28
CA GLY A 331 -23.38 5.70 8.35
C GLY A 331 -23.39 5.31 6.87
N GLU A 332 -23.54 6.32 6.02
CA GLU A 332 -23.90 6.13 4.61
C GLU A 332 -22.70 6.11 3.64
N ASN A 333 -21.52 6.53 4.09
CA ASN A 333 -20.33 6.57 3.25
C ASN A 333 -19.93 5.16 2.79
N ARG A 334 -19.47 5.06 1.55
CA ARG A 334 -18.98 3.86 0.89
C ARG A 334 -17.71 4.22 0.13
N ALA A 335 -16.86 3.23 -0.12
CA ALA A 335 -15.62 3.46 -0.85
C ALA A 335 -15.41 2.39 -1.93
N VAL A 336 -14.82 2.82 -3.05
CA VAL A 336 -14.23 1.90 -4.01
C VAL A 336 -12.76 2.27 -4.19
N TRP A 337 -11.91 1.26 -4.10
CA TRP A 337 -10.49 1.36 -4.37
C TRP A 337 -10.15 0.72 -5.70
N TYR A 338 -9.26 1.37 -6.42
CA TYR A 338 -8.66 0.88 -7.65
C TYR A 338 -7.15 1.05 -7.58
N HIS A 339 -6.38 0.09 -8.09
CA HIS A 339 -4.97 0.29 -8.40
C HIS A 339 -4.56 -0.46 -9.66
N SER A 340 -3.54 0.06 -10.32
CA SER A 340 -2.83 -0.55 -11.44
C SER A 340 -1.32 -0.39 -11.25
N THR A 341 -0.54 -0.77 -12.26
CA THR A 341 0.89 -0.46 -12.30
C THR A 341 1.20 1.03 -12.45
N ASN A 342 0.22 1.87 -12.81
CA ASN A 342 0.45 3.29 -13.09
C ASN A 342 -0.12 4.22 -12.01
N TYR A 343 -1.16 3.82 -11.28
CA TYR A 343 -1.74 4.64 -10.22
C TYR A 343 -2.63 3.84 -9.28
N ARG A 344 -3.01 4.44 -8.15
CA ARG A 344 -4.17 4.03 -7.34
C ARG A 344 -5.16 5.17 -7.19
N ALA A 345 -6.41 4.85 -6.90
CA ALA A 345 -7.44 5.83 -6.58
C ALA A 345 -8.43 5.30 -5.54
N GLN A 346 -8.96 6.21 -4.73
CA GLN A 346 -10.14 5.97 -3.88
C GLN A 346 -11.27 6.89 -4.31
N VAL A 347 -12.45 6.31 -4.54
CA VAL A 347 -13.71 7.05 -4.66
C VAL A 347 -14.49 6.87 -3.37
N LEU A 348 -14.81 7.98 -2.71
CA LEU A 348 -15.73 8.02 -1.57
C LEU A 348 -17.09 8.51 -2.05
N TYR A 349 -18.17 7.85 -1.63
CA TYR A 349 -19.53 8.25 -2.01
C TYR A 349 -20.57 7.97 -0.92
N SER A 350 -21.64 8.75 -0.93
CA SER A 350 -22.84 8.62 -0.10
C SER A 350 -24.06 9.10 -0.91
N GLN A 351 -25.26 9.16 -0.33
CA GLN A 351 -26.42 9.74 -1.03
C GLN A 351 -26.22 11.22 -1.39
N THR A 352 -25.35 11.94 -0.66
CA THR A 352 -25.14 13.40 -0.83
C THR A 352 -23.95 13.74 -1.73
N GLY A 353 -23.21 12.74 -2.22
CA GLY A 353 -22.25 12.97 -3.30
C GLY A 353 -21.19 11.91 -3.48
N MET A 354 -20.29 12.18 -4.43
CA MET A 354 -19.19 11.30 -4.84
C MET A 354 -17.95 12.12 -5.18
N ALA A 355 -16.79 11.69 -4.70
CA ALA A 355 -15.51 12.32 -5.00
C ALA A 355 -14.36 11.32 -5.07
N ILE A 356 -13.37 11.62 -5.92
CA ILE A 356 -12.03 11.03 -5.79
C ILE A 356 -11.33 11.78 -4.65
N VAL A 357 -10.87 11.04 -3.65
CA VAL A 357 -10.26 11.58 -2.43
C VAL A 357 -8.81 11.11 -2.24
N ASP A 358 -8.39 10.10 -2.99
CA ASP A 358 -7.01 9.59 -3.07
C ASP A 358 -6.72 9.32 -4.55
N LEU A 359 -5.61 9.86 -5.07
CA LEU A 359 -5.06 9.56 -6.39
C LEU A 359 -3.54 9.68 -6.32
N TYR A 360 -2.85 8.57 -6.50
CA TYR A 360 -1.38 8.49 -6.44
C TYR A 360 -0.85 7.87 -7.72
N ARG A 361 0.20 8.44 -8.29
CA ARG A 361 0.82 7.97 -9.52
C ARG A 361 2.09 7.19 -9.22
N TYR A 362 2.29 6.11 -9.97
CA TYR A 362 3.49 5.28 -9.93
C TYR A 362 4.37 5.60 -11.12
N LEU A 363 5.58 6.07 -10.85
CA LEU A 363 6.58 6.40 -11.86
C LEU A 363 7.91 5.76 -11.50
N THR A 364 8.65 5.29 -12.50
CA THR A 364 10.01 4.78 -12.32
C THR A 364 11.01 5.88 -11.97
N VAL A 365 10.69 7.13 -12.30
CA VAL A 365 11.50 8.31 -11.93
C VAL A 365 11.21 8.81 -10.53
N ASP A 366 10.23 8.23 -9.82
CA ASP A 366 9.99 8.52 -8.41
C ASP A 366 11.01 7.74 -7.58
N VAL A 367 11.98 8.46 -7.03
CA VAL A 367 13.11 7.92 -6.28
C VAL A 367 12.94 8.28 -4.81
N GLU A 368 13.07 7.30 -3.93
CA GLU A 368 13.08 7.51 -2.48
C GLU A 368 14.10 8.60 -2.09
N PRO A 369 13.72 9.58 -1.25
CA PRO A 369 14.67 10.59 -0.75
C PRO A 369 15.88 9.96 -0.06
N HIS A 370 15.67 8.82 0.59
CA HIS A 370 16.67 8.01 1.29
C HIS A 370 17.30 6.90 0.42
N TYR A 371 17.16 6.94 -0.91
CA TYR A 371 17.73 5.93 -1.78
C TYR A 371 19.27 5.93 -1.67
N SER A 372 19.89 7.07 -1.95
CA SER A 372 21.36 7.24 -1.95
C SER A 372 21.91 7.77 -0.63
N SER A 373 21.09 8.52 0.11
CA SER A 373 21.48 9.16 1.38
C SER A 373 20.72 8.53 2.54
N PRO A 374 21.33 8.35 3.72
CA PRO A 374 20.61 7.88 4.89
C PRO A 374 19.51 8.87 5.33
N LEU A 375 18.40 8.35 5.84
CA LEU A 375 17.41 9.15 6.57
C LEU A 375 18.04 9.64 7.90
N ASN A 376 18.18 10.95 8.05
CA ASN A 376 18.78 11.58 9.24
C ASN A 376 17.73 12.31 10.10
N LEU A 377 16.51 11.77 10.14
CA LEU A 377 15.38 12.34 10.85
C LEU A 377 14.81 11.32 11.84
N TRP A 378 14.31 11.83 12.96
CA TRP A 378 13.61 11.05 13.97
C TRP A 378 12.29 10.51 13.41
N THR A 379 11.62 11.33 12.61
CA THR A 379 10.42 10.95 11.89
C THR A 379 10.73 10.57 10.45
N GLY A 380 9.99 9.61 9.91
CA GLY A 380 10.10 9.15 8.52
C GLY A 380 8.84 9.45 7.73
N THR A 381 8.97 9.84 6.47
CA THR A 381 7.84 9.93 5.53
C THR A 381 8.20 9.21 4.25
N PHE A 382 7.45 8.16 3.96
CA PHE A 382 7.69 7.24 2.86
C PHE A 382 6.45 7.24 1.99
N MET A 383 6.57 7.77 0.77
CA MET A 383 5.40 7.93 -0.08
C MET A 383 5.64 7.71 -1.56
N ALA A 384 4.57 7.34 -2.26
CA ALA A 384 4.49 7.47 -3.72
C ALA A 384 4.03 8.89 -4.09
N LEU A 385 4.15 9.25 -5.36
CA LEU A 385 3.78 10.58 -5.87
C LEU A 385 2.27 10.89 -5.72
N PRO A 386 1.86 11.83 -4.84
CA PRO A 386 0.45 12.21 -4.71
C PRO A 386 0.00 13.11 -5.85
N MET A 387 -1.24 12.93 -6.31
CA MET A 387 -1.95 13.86 -7.19
C MET A 387 -3.18 14.46 -6.50
N ILE A 388 -3.95 13.63 -5.80
CA ILE A 388 -5.07 14.02 -4.94
C ILE A 388 -4.88 13.29 -3.63
N ASP A 389 -4.93 14.04 -2.54
CA ASP A 389 -5.01 13.50 -1.21
C ASP A 389 -5.87 14.40 -0.31
N SER A 390 -6.97 13.84 0.19
CA SER A 390 -7.89 14.57 1.05
C SER A 390 -7.38 14.78 2.46
N PHE A 391 -6.42 13.98 2.93
CA PHE A 391 -5.87 14.06 4.28
C PHE A 391 -4.70 15.03 4.36
N LEU A 392 -3.76 14.96 3.43
CA LEU A 392 -2.57 15.82 3.40
C LEU A 392 -2.87 17.21 2.89
N PHE A 393 -3.71 17.31 1.86
CA PHE A 393 -3.91 18.56 1.12
C PHE A 393 -5.35 19.06 1.14
N GLY A 394 -6.28 18.36 1.81
CA GLY A 394 -7.72 18.65 1.73
C GLY A 394 -8.29 18.47 0.32
N SER A 395 -7.49 17.92 -0.61
CA SER A 395 -7.80 17.95 -2.03
C SER A 395 -8.80 16.87 -2.43
N ARG A 396 -9.78 17.23 -3.26
CA ARG A 396 -10.86 16.32 -3.71
C ARG A 396 -11.32 16.68 -5.12
N TRP A 397 -11.66 15.66 -5.91
CA TRP A 397 -12.36 15.85 -7.18
C TRP A 397 -13.80 15.38 -7.08
N TYR A 398 -14.75 16.31 -7.06
CA TYR A 398 -16.17 15.99 -6.99
C TYR A 398 -16.70 15.54 -8.36
N LEU A 399 -17.31 14.35 -8.38
CA LEU A 399 -17.86 13.73 -9.58
C LEU A 399 -19.34 14.08 -9.80
N THR A 400 -19.99 14.71 -8.84
CA THR A 400 -21.42 15.07 -8.91
C THR A 400 -21.71 16.19 -9.92
N GLY A 401 -20.70 17.04 -10.17
CA GLY A 401 -20.65 18.08 -11.21
C GLY A 401 -21.66 19.21 -11.05
N ARG A 402 -21.25 20.47 -11.27
CA ARG A 402 -22.18 21.61 -11.35
C ARG A 402 -22.85 21.63 -12.72
N PHE A 403 -24.06 22.17 -12.81
CA PHE A 403 -24.60 22.64 -14.08
C PHE A 403 -24.01 23.99 -14.42
N ASP A 404 -23.47 24.13 -15.62
CA ASP A 404 -23.05 25.42 -16.17
C ASP A 404 -24.27 26.17 -16.74
N ASP A 405 -25.31 26.33 -15.91
CA ASP A 405 -26.56 27.02 -16.25
C ASP A 405 -26.66 28.42 -15.61
N GLY A 406 -25.57 28.89 -14.98
CA GLY A 406 -25.51 30.17 -14.28
C GLY A 406 -26.22 30.20 -12.92
N SER A 407 -26.80 29.08 -12.45
CA SER A 407 -27.46 29.02 -11.14
C SER A 407 -26.48 28.95 -9.97
N GLU A 408 -26.87 29.49 -8.81
CA GLU A 408 -26.11 29.35 -7.56
C GLU A 408 -25.90 27.86 -7.20
N PHE A 409 -24.80 27.57 -6.51
CA PHE A 409 -24.49 26.22 -6.06
C PHE A 409 -25.58 25.73 -5.09
N ASP A 410 -26.26 24.64 -5.43
CA ASP A 410 -27.24 23.98 -4.57
C ASP A 410 -26.71 22.58 -4.22
N GLU A 411 -26.43 22.35 -2.94
CA GLU A 411 -25.93 21.08 -2.42
C GLU A 411 -26.87 19.92 -2.71
N ARG A 412 -28.18 20.17 -2.85
CA ARG A 412 -29.17 19.14 -3.23
C ARG A 412 -28.99 18.63 -4.66
N ARG A 413 -28.25 19.36 -5.52
CA ARG A 413 -27.87 18.89 -6.87
C ARG A 413 -26.69 17.91 -6.83
N CYS A 414 -25.98 17.82 -5.71
CA CYS A 414 -24.88 16.88 -5.52
C CYS A 414 -25.35 15.47 -5.15
N ASP A 415 -26.63 15.31 -4.78
CA ASP A 415 -27.18 14.01 -4.43
C ASP A 415 -26.93 12.99 -5.54
N ILE A 416 -26.75 11.73 -5.18
CA ILE A 416 -26.60 10.63 -6.13
C ILE A 416 -27.55 9.48 -5.81
N SER A 417 -27.95 8.76 -6.87
CA SER A 417 -28.82 7.60 -6.81
C SER A 417 -28.40 6.56 -7.85
N ASP A 418 -28.99 5.38 -7.81
CA ASP A 418 -28.74 4.27 -8.74
C ASP A 418 -27.25 3.91 -8.89
N VAL A 419 -26.48 3.99 -7.79
CA VAL A 419 -25.05 3.68 -7.83
C VAL A 419 -24.85 2.19 -8.10
N LYS A 420 -24.20 1.90 -9.23
CA LYS A 420 -23.80 0.55 -9.62
C LYS A 420 -22.30 0.51 -9.84
N VAL A 421 -21.63 -0.39 -9.13
CA VAL A 421 -20.20 -0.64 -9.26
C VAL A 421 -20.02 -1.94 -10.03
N GLU A 422 -19.32 -1.87 -11.16
CA GLU A 422 -19.02 -3.01 -12.04
C GLU A 422 -17.51 -3.09 -12.23
N PHE A 423 -16.97 -4.29 -12.32
CA PHE A 423 -15.56 -4.51 -12.55
C PHE A 423 -15.35 -5.66 -13.53
N SER A 424 -14.28 -5.54 -14.31
CA SER A 424 -13.73 -6.56 -15.21
C SER A 424 -12.24 -6.70 -14.91
N ASP A 425 -11.49 -7.45 -15.72
CA ASP A 425 -10.11 -7.81 -15.41
C ASP A 425 -9.17 -6.59 -15.24
N ASP A 426 -9.40 -5.51 -15.98
CA ASP A 426 -8.58 -4.30 -15.96
C ASP A 426 -9.35 -2.99 -15.75
N ARG A 427 -10.68 -3.06 -15.66
CA ARG A 427 -11.54 -1.88 -15.60
C ARG A 427 -12.50 -1.94 -14.42
N LEU A 428 -12.53 -0.86 -13.65
CA LEU A 428 -13.58 -0.56 -12.66
C LEU A 428 -14.48 0.54 -13.21
N THR A 429 -15.79 0.34 -13.19
CA THR A 429 -16.78 1.32 -13.65
C THR A 429 -17.80 1.60 -12.54
N ILE A 430 -18.06 2.88 -12.27
CA ILE A 430 -19.11 3.34 -11.36
C ILE A 430 -20.14 4.14 -12.16
N CYS A 431 -21.33 3.58 -12.29
CA CYS A 431 -22.50 4.23 -12.87
C CYS A 431 -23.35 4.84 -11.76
N TYR A 432 -23.89 6.05 -11.95
CA TYR A 432 -24.82 6.69 -11.01
C TYR A 432 -25.68 7.74 -11.73
N ARG A 433 -26.73 8.19 -11.06
CA ARG A 433 -27.47 9.41 -11.40
C ARG A 433 -27.18 10.47 -10.36
N ASN A 434 -27.02 11.72 -10.75
CA ASN A 434 -26.96 12.83 -9.79
C ASN A 434 -28.37 13.41 -9.50
N GLY A 435 -28.47 14.41 -8.63
CA GLY A 435 -29.72 14.94 -8.03
C GLY A 435 -30.73 15.57 -8.99
N VAL A 436 -30.44 15.51 -10.28
CA VAL A 436 -31.22 16.01 -11.42
C VAL A 436 -31.48 14.94 -12.47
N GLY A 437 -31.17 13.68 -12.16
CA GLY A 437 -31.46 12.51 -12.98
C GLY A 437 -30.47 12.24 -14.13
N VAL A 438 -29.40 13.02 -14.27
CA VAL A 438 -28.40 12.81 -15.32
C VAL A 438 -27.55 11.59 -15.01
N ARG A 439 -27.51 10.64 -15.94
CA ARG A 439 -26.67 9.45 -15.83
C ARG A 439 -25.21 9.79 -16.13
N SER A 440 -24.35 9.43 -15.18
CA SER A 440 -22.90 9.57 -15.25
C SER A 440 -22.24 8.21 -15.06
N GLU A 441 -21.06 8.07 -15.62
CA GLU A 441 -20.21 6.89 -15.56
C GLU A 441 -18.77 7.37 -15.38
N ILE A 442 -18.08 6.86 -14.36
CA ILE A 442 -16.63 6.98 -14.24
C ILE A 442 -16.02 5.60 -14.39
N SER A 443 -14.95 5.49 -15.17
CA SER A 443 -14.21 4.25 -15.33
C SER A 443 -12.73 4.46 -15.05
N PHE A 444 -12.12 3.53 -14.33
CA PHE A 444 -10.71 3.45 -14.02
C PHE A 444 -10.13 2.28 -14.81
N LEU A 445 -9.11 2.56 -15.63
CA LEU A 445 -8.38 1.63 -16.48
C LEU A 445 -6.90 1.70 -16.11
N PRO A 446 -6.03 0.75 -16.53
CA PRO A 446 -4.65 0.73 -16.08
C PRO A 446 -3.93 2.03 -16.38
N ASP A 447 -4.25 2.59 -17.55
CA ASP A 447 -3.57 3.75 -18.08
C ASP A 447 -4.35 5.03 -17.86
N CYS A 448 -5.69 4.97 -17.71
CA CYS A 448 -6.55 6.16 -17.73
C CYS A 448 -7.76 6.14 -16.79
N ILE A 449 -8.31 7.34 -16.52
CA ILE A 449 -9.61 7.54 -15.86
C ILE A 449 -10.53 8.22 -16.87
N GLU A 450 -11.64 7.58 -17.20
CA GLU A 450 -12.66 8.07 -18.13
C GLU A 450 -13.86 8.60 -17.35
N PHE A 451 -14.32 9.81 -17.70
CA PHE A 451 -15.58 10.36 -17.19
C PHE A 451 -16.56 10.62 -18.33
N ILE A 452 -17.68 9.89 -18.31
CA ILE A 452 -18.73 9.95 -19.32
C ILE A 452 -20.02 10.42 -18.66
N ARG A 453 -20.62 11.49 -19.19
CA ARG A 453 -21.91 11.99 -18.74
C ARG A 453 -22.83 12.13 -19.94
N ARG A 454 -24.04 11.58 -19.85
CA ARG A 454 -25.05 11.66 -20.93
C ARG A 454 -26.00 12.83 -20.63
N SER A 455 -25.64 14.01 -21.12
CA SER A 455 -26.35 15.28 -20.91
C SER A 455 -26.33 16.12 -22.18
N ASP A 456 -27.39 16.88 -22.42
CA ASP A 456 -27.49 17.94 -23.43
C ASP A 456 -26.91 19.29 -22.94
N LYS A 457 -26.64 19.42 -21.63
CA LYS A 457 -26.05 20.61 -20.99
C LYS A 457 -24.53 20.50 -20.78
N PRO A 458 -23.77 21.63 -20.81
CA PRO A 458 -22.35 21.67 -20.47
C PRO A 458 -22.10 21.21 -19.02
N VAL A 459 -20.92 20.61 -18.78
CA VAL A 459 -20.53 20.01 -17.48
C VAL A 459 -19.17 20.53 -17.06
N SER A 460 -19.02 20.86 -15.77
CA SER A 460 -17.74 21.12 -15.12
C SER A 460 -17.48 20.13 -13.96
N LEU A 461 -16.22 19.70 -13.81
CA LEU A 461 -15.74 18.99 -12.61
C LEU A 461 -15.23 20.03 -11.61
N LYS A 462 -15.45 19.79 -10.31
CA LYS A 462 -14.93 20.67 -9.24
C LYS A 462 -13.74 20.01 -8.58
N GLU A 463 -12.56 20.59 -8.77
CA GLU A 463 -11.41 20.34 -7.91
C GLU A 463 -11.46 21.32 -6.73
N VAL A 464 -11.25 20.80 -5.53
CA VAL A 464 -11.00 21.60 -4.33
C VAL A 464 -9.58 21.26 -3.88
N ILE A 465 -8.76 22.28 -3.60
CA ILE A 465 -7.39 22.15 -3.09
C ILE A 465 -7.32 22.96 -1.79
N GLY A 466 -6.89 22.32 -0.69
CA GLY A 466 -6.72 22.96 0.61
C GLY A 466 -7.91 22.80 1.58
N TYR A 467 -7.63 23.10 2.86
CA TYR A 467 -8.62 23.21 3.95
C TYR A 467 -9.21 24.64 4.07
N ASP A 468 -8.69 25.61 3.30
CA ASP A 468 -9.23 26.96 3.13
C ASP A 468 -10.14 26.98 1.88
N PRO A 469 -11.43 27.36 1.97
CA PRO A 469 -12.43 27.20 0.91
C PRO A 469 -12.28 28.18 -0.27
N GLN A 470 -11.08 28.62 -0.63
CA GLN A 470 -10.83 29.20 -1.95
C GLN A 470 -10.90 28.11 -3.04
N SER A 471 -12.12 27.57 -3.21
CA SER A 471 -12.47 26.67 -4.29
C SER A 471 -12.18 27.32 -5.63
N ARG A 472 -11.26 26.70 -6.40
CA ARG A 472 -11.03 27.07 -7.79
C ARG A 472 -11.79 26.09 -8.67
N TRP A 473 -12.86 26.57 -9.28
CA TRP A 473 -13.59 25.83 -10.30
C TRP A 473 -12.69 25.72 -11.54
N ILE A 474 -12.40 24.50 -11.98
CA ILE A 474 -11.61 24.27 -13.18
C ILE A 474 -12.58 24.12 -14.35
N PRO A 475 -12.72 25.12 -15.23
CA PRO A 475 -13.47 24.94 -16.45
C PRO A 475 -12.79 23.85 -17.28
N LEU A 476 -13.54 22.78 -17.60
CA LEU A 476 -13.09 21.79 -18.56
C LEU A 476 -13.04 22.47 -19.94
N MET A 477 -11.84 22.88 -20.37
CA MET A 477 -11.64 23.67 -21.58
C MET A 477 -11.91 22.91 -22.90
N GLY A 478 -12.23 21.61 -22.83
CA GLY A 478 -12.73 20.84 -23.98
C GLY A 478 -12.33 19.36 -23.97
N ARG A 479 -13.03 18.56 -24.77
CA ARG A 479 -12.67 17.16 -25.10
C ARG A 479 -11.79 17.13 -26.34
N TYR A 480 -10.58 16.58 -26.21
CA TYR A 480 -9.87 16.00 -27.35
C TYR A 480 -9.38 14.61 -26.99
N ARG A 481 -9.90 13.63 -27.72
CA ARG A 481 -9.71 12.17 -27.78
C ARG A 481 -8.97 11.39 -26.66
N ASN A 482 -7.96 11.89 -25.93
CA ASN A 482 -7.20 11.18 -24.86
C ASN A 482 -6.53 12.10 -23.78
N HIS A 483 -7.06 13.30 -23.51
CA HIS A 483 -6.46 14.24 -22.54
C HIS A 483 -7.49 14.92 -21.64
N LEU A 484 -7.12 15.16 -20.39
CA LEU A 484 -7.69 16.18 -19.51
C LEU A 484 -6.66 17.32 -19.41
N VAL A 485 -7.05 18.56 -19.68
CA VAL A 485 -6.17 19.75 -19.57
C VAL A 485 -6.71 20.66 -18.47
N PHE A 486 -5.85 21.06 -17.53
CA PHE A 486 -6.18 21.98 -16.43
C PHE A 486 -4.97 22.85 -16.08
N GLY A 487 -5.17 24.05 -15.52
CA GLY A 487 -4.07 24.98 -15.18
C GLY A 487 -3.88 25.15 -13.66
N TRP A 488 -2.63 25.22 -13.19
CA TRP A 488 -2.26 25.50 -11.79
C TRP A 488 -0.97 26.34 -11.70
N ASN A 489 -0.89 27.33 -10.81
CA ASN A 489 0.29 28.21 -10.61
C ASN A 489 0.89 28.84 -11.89
N ASN A 490 0.04 29.35 -12.81
CA ASN A 490 0.47 29.89 -14.12
C ASN A 490 1.20 28.88 -15.02
N VAL A 491 0.98 27.58 -14.79
CA VAL A 491 1.49 26.47 -15.57
C VAL A 491 0.31 25.62 -16.05
N ASP A 492 0.30 25.29 -17.33
CA ASP A 492 -0.70 24.41 -17.93
C ASP A 492 -0.33 22.94 -17.70
N TYR A 493 -1.25 22.17 -17.12
CA TYR A 493 -1.12 20.73 -16.90
C TYR A 493 -1.98 19.96 -17.90
N ARG A 494 -1.42 18.85 -18.39
CA ARG A 494 -2.08 17.94 -19.33
C ARG A 494 -2.06 16.53 -18.73
N LEU A 495 -3.17 16.09 -18.16
CA LEU A 495 -3.38 14.69 -17.79
C LEU A 495 -3.61 13.88 -19.06
N THR A 496 -2.50 13.39 -19.61
CA THR A 496 -2.45 12.36 -20.65
C THR A 496 -2.16 11.04 -19.95
N LEU A 497 -2.97 10.06 -20.24
CA LEU A 497 -2.94 8.77 -19.58
C LEU A 497 -2.43 7.75 -20.61
N LYS A 498 -1.12 7.46 -20.55
CA LYS A 498 -0.39 6.50 -21.42
C LYS A 498 0.82 5.87 -20.71
N GLU A 499 0.96 4.57 -20.97
CA GLU A 499 1.92 3.54 -20.52
C GLU A 499 3.43 3.89 -20.50
N CYS A 500 4.14 3.28 -19.54
CA CYS A 500 5.60 3.15 -19.50
C CYS A 500 6.09 2.18 -20.60
N GLN A 501 7.04 2.60 -21.45
CA GLN A 501 7.83 1.66 -22.26
C GLN A 501 9.27 1.53 -21.74
N PRO A 502 9.84 0.31 -21.67
CA PRO A 502 11.26 0.09 -21.42
C PRO A 502 12.09 0.39 -22.68
N ARG A 503 13.21 1.09 -22.52
CA ARG A 503 14.17 1.37 -23.60
C ARG A 503 14.80 0.07 -24.12
N MET A 504 14.70 -0.18 -25.43
CA MET A 504 15.67 -1.01 -26.16
C MET A 504 16.63 -0.11 -26.93
N GLU A 505 17.94 -0.33 -26.77
CA GLU A 505 18.96 0.14 -27.71
C GLU A 505 19.04 -0.77 -28.94
N ARG A 506 19.16 -0.18 -30.15
CA ARG A 506 20.23 -0.45 -31.15
C ARG A 506 20.06 0.36 -32.46
N ASP A 507 21.08 1.18 -32.71
CA ASP A 507 21.93 1.35 -33.91
C ASP A 507 21.42 1.75 -35.33
N SER A 508 22.09 2.81 -35.81
CA SER A 508 22.53 3.30 -37.14
C SER A 508 21.91 2.89 -38.51
N SER A 509 21.72 3.96 -39.33
CA SER A 509 21.93 4.10 -40.80
C SER A 509 20.75 3.94 -41.79
N ARG A 510 20.34 5.06 -42.42
CA ARG A 510 20.28 5.37 -43.88
C ARG A 510 19.17 6.39 -44.23
N ALA A 511 19.55 7.38 -45.04
CA ALA A 511 18.67 8.36 -45.69
C ALA A 511 18.42 7.97 -47.15
N ILE A 512 17.17 8.06 -47.64
CA ILE A 512 16.78 8.31 -49.06
C ILE A 512 15.40 9.00 -49.10
N ALA A 513 15.25 9.99 -49.99
CA ALA A 513 14.07 10.82 -50.25
C ALA A 513 13.04 10.18 -51.22
N GLY A 514 11.78 10.65 -51.19
CA GLY A 514 10.84 10.54 -52.33
C GLY A 514 9.33 10.42 -52.00
N GLU A 515 8.61 11.53 -52.24
CA GLU A 515 7.21 11.68 -52.73
C GLU A 515 5.97 11.20 -51.94
N PHE A 516 4.94 12.04 -52.05
CA PHE A 516 3.63 12.05 -51.39
C PHE A 516 2.68 10.94 -51.90
N ASP A 517 1.92 10.32 -50.99
CA ASP A 517 0.52 9.98 -51.26
C ASP A 517 -0.32 9.83 -49.98
N HIS A 518 -1.60 10.19 -50.09
CA HIS A 518 -2.56 10.38 -49.00
C HIS A 518 -2.93 9.11 -48.22
N CYS A 519 -2.85 9.16 -46.88
CA CYS A 519 -3.87 8.59 -46.00
C CYS A 519 -3.72 9.12 -44.55
N THR A 520 -4.85 9.44 -43.95
CA THR A 520 -4.99 10.02 -42.61
C THR A 520 -4.67 9.02 -41.50
N GLU A 521 -3.43 9.03 -41.02
CA GLU A 521 -3.05 8.44 -39.73
C GLU A 521 -1.96 9.31 -39.11
N SER A 522 -2.18 9.77 -37.87
CA SER A 522 -1.12 10.39 -37.07
C SER A 522 -1.11 9.76 -35.68
N VAL A 523 -0.39 8.65 -35.59
CA VAL A 523 0.33 8.21 -34.41
C VAL A 523 1.39 9.28 -34.12
N CYS A 524 1.37 9.89 -32.93
CA CYS A 524 2.52 10.66 -32.43
C CYS A 524 2.70 10.48 -30.92
N THR A 525 3.89 9.99 -30.63
CA THR A 525 4.68 9.89 -29.40
C THR A 525 4.86 11.26 -28.72
N ALA A 526 5.16 11.30 -27.41
CA ALA A 526 5.66 12.53 -26.77
C ALA A 526 7.00 12.27 -26.07
N PHE A 527 8.01 13.03 -26.49
CA PHE A 527 9.29 13.23 -25.83
C PHE A 527 9.20 14.41 -24.86
N LEU A 528 10.01 14.40 -23.80
CA LEU A 528 10.33 15.57 -22.98
C LEU A 528 11.62 16.18 -23.54
N ASN A 529 11.59 17.43 -23.98
CA ASN A 529 12.81 18.22 -24.18
C ASN A 529 12.58 19.63 -23.59
N PRO A 530 13.54 20.18 -22.83
CA PRO A 530 13.45 21.55 -22.34
C PRO A 530 13.84 22.51 -23.47
N CYS A 531 12.90 23.36 -23.91
CA CYS A 531 13.29 24.54 -24.67
C CYS A 531 13.76 25.61 -23.67
N SER A 532 15.04 25.95 -23.81
CA SER A 532 15.75 27.09 -23.23
C SER A 532 14.92 28.37 -23.24
N VAL A 533 14.90 29.05 -22.09
CA VAL A 533 14.48 30.46 -21.98
C VAL A 533 15.74 31.31 -22.17
N GLU A 534 15.82 32.06 -23.28
CA GLU A 534 16.77 33.17 -23.40
C GLU A 534 16.29 34.36 -22.54
N PRO A 535 17.21 35.09 -21.90
CA PRO A 535 16.85 36.30 -21.14
C PRO A 535 16.67 37.47 -22.10
N GLN A 536 15.51 38.12 -22.06
CA GLN A 536 15.36 39.47 -22.62
C GLN A 536 15.78 40.51 -21.58
N ILE A 537 16.48 41.51 -22.11
CA ILE A 537 17.33 42.55 -21.51
C ILE A 537 16.62 43.41 -20.46
#